data_AF-A0AAW0BGT1-F1
#
_entry.id   AF-A0AAW0BGT1-F1
#
_cell.length_a   1.000
_cell.length_b   1.000
_cell.length_c   1.000
_cell.angle_alpha   90.00
_cell.angle_beta   90.00
_cell.angle_gamma   90.00
#
_symmetry.space_group_name_H-M   'P 1'
#
loop_
_entity.id
_entity.type
_entity.pdbx_description
1 polymer ?
#
loop_
_entity_poly.entity_id
_entity_poly.type
_entity_poly.pdbx_seq_one_letter_code
_entity_poly.pdbx_strand_id
1 'polypeptide(L)'
;MHVLCAVSASNKGINLVSGNGTVHCGHPVYGAFVGDYPKQLLVSALKNNECPVGVIAKDTLGDLDAGCVPHDLPSVLSALKSVDQGYSTFYESCHTVGLKPIQNIFWRNLQHTNIFLSITPDILHQLLQGVVKHVISWLKQLFGPQEIDARCRRLPPNHQIHLFLGGISHLSRITGTEHAQICQFILGIIIDIPLPNGQSSQ
;
A
#
# COMPACT_ATOMS: atom_id res chain seq x y z
N MET A 1 8.75 9.91 8.45
CA MET A 1 8.76 11.33 8.87
C MET A 1 7.31 11.78 9.01
N HIS A 2 6.74 11.75 10.22
CA HIS A 2 5.38 12.22 10.45
C HIS A 2 5.45 13.70 10.84
N VAL A 3 5.28 14.60 9.88
CA VAL A 3 4.97 15.99 10.20
C VAL A 3 3.49 16.02 10.55
N LEU A 4 3.18 15.84 11.83
CA LEU A 4 1.84 16.08 12.33
C LEU A 4 1.59 17.58 12.28
N CYS A 5 0.79 18.03 11.31
CA CYS A 5 0.24 19.36 11.34
C CYS A 5 -0.71 19.46 12.53
N ALA A 6 -0.40 20.32 13.50
CA ALA A 6 -1.34 20.61 14.58
C ALA A 6 -2.62 21.24 13.99
N VAL A 7 -3.79 20.78 14.43
CA VAL A 7 -5.09 21.32 13.97
C VAL A 7 -5.18 22.83 14.19
N SER A 8 -4.62 23.34 15.29
CA SER A 8 -4.54 24.77 15.57
C SER A 8 -3.70 25.54 14.56
N ALA A 9 -2.58 24.97 14.10
CA ALA A 9 -1.69 25.56 13.11
C ALA A 9 -2.33 25.58 11.71
N SER A 10 -3.05 24.50 11.35
CA SER A 10 -3.80 24.43 10.09
C SER A 10 -4.91 25.49 10.02
N ASN A 11 -5.58 25.78 11.14
CA ASN A 11 -6.74 26.68 11.16
C ASN A 11 -6.39 28.15 11.40
N LYS A 12 -5.42 28.43 12.29
CA LYS A 12 -5.04 29.80 12.68
C LYS A 12 -3.82 30.32 11.92
N GLY A 13 -3.09 29.42 11.27
CA GLY A 13 -1.78 29.71 10.70
C GLY A 13 -0.70 29.79 11.76
N ILE A 14 0.54 29.74 11.31
CA ILE A 14 1.75 29.97 12.10
C ILE A 14 2.64 30.96 11.36
N ASN A 15 3.42 31.72 12.11
CA ASN A 15 4.41 32.60 11.55
C ASN A 15 5.57 31.77 10.98
N LEU A 16 5.78 31.86 9.68
CA LEU A 16 6.89 31.25 8.96
C LEU A 16 7.85 32.36 8.52
N VAL A 17 9.12 32.20 8.83
CA VAL A 17 10.17 33.13 8.42
C VAL A 17 10.78 32.63 7.12
N SER A 18 10.79 33.49 6.11
CA SER A 18 11.43 33.22 4.82
C SER A 18 12.96 33.40 4.92
N GLY A 19 13.70 32.92 3.91
CA GLY A 19 15.16 33.02 3.87
C GLY A 19 15.70 34.46 3.85
N ASN A 20 14.87 35.44 3.51
CA ASN A 20 15.18 36.88 3.55
C ASN A 20 14.81 37.55 4.88
N GLY A 21 14.34 36.80 5.88
CA GLY A 21 13.90 37.32 7.18
C GLY A 21 12.47 37.85 7.23
N THR A 22 11.73 37.86 6.12
CA THR A 22 10.32 38.28 6.10
C THR A 22 9.44 37.22 6.78
N VAL A 23 8.50 37.67 7.63
CA VAL A 23 7.54 36.81 8.32
C VAL A 23 6.22 36.75 7.56
N HIS A 24 5.73 35.55 7.30
CA HIS A 24 4.44 35.29 6.67
C HIS A 24 3.56 34.44 7.60
N CYS A 25 2.26 34.72 7.63
CA CYS A 25 1.29 33.79 8.23
C CYS A 25 1.02 32.65 7.24
N GLY A 26 1.54 31.45 7.54
CA GLY A 26 1.37 30.27 6.72
C GLY A 26 0.48 29.23 7.40
N HIS A 27 -0.36 28.54 6.63
CA HIS A 27 -1.19 27.44 7.12
C HIS A 27 -0.56 26.11 6.65
N PRO A 28 0.05 25.33 7.56
CA PRO A 28 0.63 24.06 7.16
C PRO A 28 -0.48 23.12 6.69
N VAL A 29 -0.21 22.41 5.59
CA VAL A 29 -1.13 21.44 5.00
C VAL A 29 -0.52 20.06 5.14
N TYR A 30 -1.35 19.06 5.41
CA TYR A 30 -0.92 17.67 5.33
C TYR A 30 -0.69 17.33 3.86
N GLY A 31 0.58 17.28 3.44
CA GLY A 31 0.94 17.23 2.03
C GLY A 31 1.09 15.82 1.45
N ALA A 32 1.58 14.86 2.23
CA ALA A 32 1.86 13.52 1.74
C ALA A 32 1.79 12.46 2.84
N PHE A 33 1.28 11.29 2.48
CA PHE A 33 1.31 10.07 3.26
C PHE A 33 2.02 8.97 2.47
N VAL A 34 3.17 8.54 3.02
CA VAL A 34 3.95 7.41 2.50
C VAL A 34 3.68 6.20 3.38
N GLY A 35 3.06 5.17 2.80
CA GLY A 35 2.78 3.90 3.46
C GLY A 35 2.45 2.84 2.43
N ASP A 36 2.55 1.58 2.83
CA ASP A 36 2.09 0.44 2.04
C ASP A 36 0.56 0.47 1.88
N TYR A 37 0.05 -0.26 0.89
CA TYR A 37 -1.37 -0.24 0.54
C TYR A 37 -2.34 -0.43 1.73
N PRO A 38 -2.15 -1.40 2.65
CA PRO A 38 -2.98 -1.52 3.84
C PRO A 38 -2.99 -0.27 4.73
N LYS A 39 -1.84 0.41 4.88
CA LYS A 39 -1.77 1.66 5.65
C LYS A 39 -2.41 2.82 4.93
N GLN A 40 -2.30 2.90 3.60
CA GLN A 40 -3.00 3.90 2.80
C GLN A 40 -4.51 3.78 2.98
N LEU A 41 -5.04 2.55 2.89
CA LEU A 41 -6.46 2.29 3.12
C LEU A 41 -6.91 2.62 4.54
N LEU A 42 -6.08 2.32 5.55
CA LEU A 42 -6.38 2.65 6.94
C LEU A 42 -6.49 4.16 7.15
N VAL A 43 -5.52 4.91 6.63
CA VAL A 43 -5.48 6.37 6.76
C VAL A 43 -6.61 7.04 5.99
N SER A 44 -7.00 6.52 4.84
CA SER A 44 -8.14 7.05 4.07
C SER A 44 -9.51 6.51 4.52
N ALA A 45 -9.57 5.67 5.56
CA ALA A 45 -10.77 4.98 6.03
C ALA A 45 -11.49 4.14 4.94
N LEU A 46 -10.73 3.55 4.01
CA LEU A 46 -11.28 2.76 2.90
C LEU A 46 -11.23 1.26 3.19
N LYS A 47 -12.02 0.48 2.44
CA LYS A 47 -12.07 -0.99 2.55
C LYS A 47 -10.97 -1.61 1.69
N ASN A 48 -10.69 -2.89 1.95
CA ASN A 48 -9.72 -3.62 1.13
C ASN A 48 -10.26 -3.76 -0.30
N ASN A 49 -9.35 -3.72 -1.28
CA ASN A 49 -9.64 -3.75 -2.72
C ASN A 49 -10.39 -2.50 -3.22
N GLU A 50 -10.02 -1.34 -2.70
CA GLU A 50 -10.50 -0.03 -3.16
C GLU A 50 -9.30 0.87 -3.49
N CYS A 51 -9.49 1.84 -4.36
CA CYS A 51 -8.43 2.78 -4.70
C CYS A 51 -8.30 3.86 -3.62
N PRO A 52 -7.10 4.10 -3.07
CA PRO A 52 -6.90 5.11 -2.03
C PRO A 52 -6.94 6.55 -2.55
N VAL A 53 -6.89 6.73 -3.86
CA VAL A 53 -6.91 8.05 -4.54
C VAL A 53 -8.33 8.41 -5.02
N GLY A 54 -9.14 7.43 -5.40
CA GLY A 54 -10.46 7.68 -5.97
C GLY A 54 -11.40 6.47 -5.92
N VAL A 55 -12.58 6.64 -6.50
CA VAL A 55 -13.61 5.62 -6.66
C VAL A 55 -13.40 4.91 -8.00
N ILE A 56 -13.26 3.59 -7.94
CA ILE A 56 -13.16 2.69 -9.08
C ILE A 56 -13.95 1.42 -8.77
N ALA A 57 -14.53 0.80 -9.79
CA ALA A 57 -15.22 -0.47 -9.62
C ALA A 57 -14.20 -1.59 -9.32
N LYS A 58 -14.60 -2.55 -8.48
CA LYS A 58 -13.66 -3.58 -7.97
C LYS A 58 -13.17 -4.54 -9.05
N ASP A 59 -14.03 -4.79 -10.02
CA ASP A 59 -13.80 -5.62 -11.21
C ASP A 59 -12.84 -4.95 -12.21
N THR A 60 -12.79 -3.61 -12.22
CA THR A 60 -11.90 -2.83 -13.10
C THR A 60 -10.65 -2.33 -12.39
N LEU A 61 -10.44 -2.69 -11.12
CA LEU A 61 -9.26 -2.31 -10.37
C LEU A 61 -7.99 -2.92 -10.99
N GLY A 62 -7.09 -2.07 -11.46
CA GLY A 62 -5.84 -2.46 -12.13
C GLY A 62 -5.91 -2.37 -13.66
N ASP A 63 -7.07 -2.05 -14.22
CA ASP A 63 -7.20 -1.62 -15.61
C ASP A 63 -6.76 -0.15 -15.73
N LEU A 64 -5.85 0.13 -16.66
CA LEU A 64 -5.33 1.47 -16.90
C LEU A 64 -6.35 2.37 -17.61
N ASP A 65 -7.29 1.76 -18.34
CA ASP A 65 -8.32 2.47 -19.10
C ASP A 65 -9.59 2.72 -18.26
N ALA A 66 -9.73 1.99 -17.15
CA ALA A 66 -10.78 2.22 -16.17
C ALA A 66 -10.51 3.50 -15.39
N GLY A 67 -11.06 4.62 -15.88
CA GLY A 67 -10.93 5.92 -15.26
C GLY A 67 -11.21 5.89 -13.74
N CYS A 68 -10.40 6.61 -12.98
CA CYS A 68 -10.54 6.71 -11.52
C CYS A 68 -11.10 8.10 -11.16
N VAL A 69 -12.30 8.13 -10.58
CA VAL A 69 -12.96 9.38 -10.20
C VAL A 69 -12.49 9.79 -8.81
N PRO A 70 -12.03 11.04 -8.57
CA PRO A 70 -11.62 11.47 -7.23
C PRO A 70 -12.75 11.32 -6.20
N HIS A 71 -12.38 10.99 -4.95
CA HIS A 71 -13.34 10.94 -3.84
C HIS A 71 -13.97 12.32 -3.59
N ASP A 72 -15.29 12.34 -3.38
CA ASP A 72 -16.01 13.57 -3.05
C ASP A 72 -15.77 13.96 -1.58
N LEU A 73 -14.73 14.77 -1.37
CA LEU A 73 -14.29 15.18 -0.04
C LEU A 73 -15.40 15.86 0.80
N PRO A 74 -16.22 16.79 0.27
CA PRO A 74 -17.39 17.32 0.97
C PRO A 74 -18.32 16.26 1.55
N SER A 75 -18.73 15.26 0.76
CA SER A 75 -19.60 14.17 1.22
C SER A 75 -18.91 13.25 2.22
N VAL A 76 -17.61 12.99 2.04
CA VAL A 76 -16.80 12.25 3.01
C VAL A 76 -16.75 12.98 4.36
N LEU A 77 -16.50 14.29 4.35
CA LEU A 77 -16.42 15.08 5.58
C LEU A 77 -17.79 15.22 6.26
N SER A 78 -18.89 15.31 5.50
CA SER A 78 -20.25 15.33 6.08
C SER A 78 -20.59 14.00 6.74
N ALA A 79 -20.26 12.87 6.11
CA ALA A 79 -20.42 11.54 6.67
C ALA A 79 -19.56 11.34 7.93
N LEU A 80 -18.31 11.81 7.92
CA LEU A 80 -17.47 11.74 9.10
C LEU A 80 -18.00 12.60 10.25
N LYS A 81 -18.68 13.72 9.96
CA LYS A 81 -19.31 14.63 10.94
C LYS A 81 -20.57 14.07 11.60
N SER A 82 -21.27 13.13 10.98
CA SER A 82 -22.49 12.55 11.58
C SER A 82 -22.23 11.65 12.79
N VAL A 83 -20.96 11.43 13.18
CA VAL A 83 -20.61 10.80 14.49
C VAL A 83 -21.27 11.53 15.67
N ASP A 84 -21.45 12.85 15.54
CA ASP A 84 -22.04 13.70 16.57
C ASP A 84 -23.58 13.50 16.69
N GLN A 85 -24.19 12.83 15.71
CA GLN A 85 -25.64 12.53 15.64
C GLN A 85 -25.99 11.13 16.17
N GLY A 86 -24.99 10.31 16.51
CA GLY A 86 -25.17 8.96 17.01
C GLY A 86 -24.64 7.87 16.07
N TYR A 87 -24.40 6.68 16.63
CA TYR A 87 -23.69 5.60 15.93
C TYR A 87 -24.41 5.09 14.67
N SER A 88 -25.75 4.93 14.71
CA SER A 88 -26.50 4.39 13.57
C SER A 88 -26.43 5.31 12.35
N THR A 89 -26.69 6.61 12.55
CA THR A 89 -26.59 7.62 11.50
C THR A 89 -25.17 7.74 10.97
N PHE A 90 -24.17 7.67 11.84
CA PHE A 90 -22.76 7.66 11.46
C PHE A 90 -22.40 6.46 10.57
N TYR A 91 -22.80 5.26 10.99
CA TYR A 91 -22.56 4.04 10.24
C TYR A 91 -23.19 4.11 8.84
N GLU A 92 -24.45 4.50 8.73
CA GLU A 92 -25.18 4.62 7.46
C GLU A 92 -24.57 5.70 6.55
N SER A 93 -24.18 6.84 7.12
CA SER A 93 -23.54 7.93 6.38
C SER A 93 -22.21 7.48 5.79
N CYS A 94 -21.34 6.86 6.61
CA CYS A 94 -20.05 6.33 6.15
C CYS A 94 -20.24 5.22 5.10
N HIS A 95 -21.21 4.33 5.31
CA HIS A 95 -21.48 3.25 4.37
C HIS A 95 -21.91 3.77 2.99
N THR A 96 -22.75 4.81 2.95
CA THR A 96 -23.24 5.44 1.70
C THR A 96 -22.10 6.01 0.86
N VAL A 97 -21.06 6.56 1.50
CA VAL A 97 -19.87 7.10 0.82
C VAL A 97 -18.73 6.08 0.68
N GLY A 98 -18.97 4.81 1.04
CA GLY A 98 -17.98 3.73 0.89
C GLY A 98 -16.92 3.65 1.98
N LEU A 99 -17.00 4.45 3.05
CA LEU A 99 -15.99 4.48 4.11
C LEU A 99 -16.22 3.42 5.19
N LYS A 100 -15.13 3.09 5.89
CA LYS A 100 -15.16 2.45 7.20
C LYS A 100 -15.59 3.48 8.25
N PRO A 101 -16.48 3.14 9.19
CA PRO A 101 -16.93 4.04 10.26
C PRO A 101 -15.84 4.19 11.35
N ILE A 102 -14.77 4.92 11.04
CA ILE A 102 -13.67 5.20 11.97
C ILE A 102 -13.96 6.50 12.70
N GLN A 103 -14.18 6.42 14.01
CA GLN A 103 -14.37 7.59 14.86
C GLN A 103 -13.04 8.36 15.01
N ASN A 104 -13.13 9.69 15.10
CA ASN A 104 -12.00 10.59 15.38
C ASN A 104 -10.79 10.42 14.45
N ILE A 105 -11.03 10.32 13.14
CA ILE A 105 -9.93 10.28 12.17
C ILE A 105 -9.14 11.60 12.18
N PHE A 106 -7.80 11.49 12.21
CA PHE A 106 -6.93 12.63 12.55
C PHE A 106 -7.03 13.81 11.58
N TRP A 107 -7.31 13.56 10.30
CA TRP A 107 -7.38 14.58 9.26
C TRP A 107 -8.76 15.22 9.10
N ARG A 108 -9.80 14.74 9.80
CA ARG A 108 -11.17 15.31 9.71
C ARG A 108 -11.20 16.81 9.99
N ASN A 109 -10.38 17.27 10.92
CA ASN A 109 -10.40 18.64 11.42
C ASN A 109 -9.28 19.52 10.81
N LEU A 110 -8.49 19.00 9.88
CA LEU A 110 -7.45 19.77 9.20
C LEU A 110 -8.07 20.60 8.07
N GLN A 111 -8.00 21.92 8.20
CA GLN A 111 -8.41 22.82 7.13
C GLN A 111 -7.41 22.73 5.96
N HIS A 112 -7.93 22.81 4.74
CA HIS A 112 -7.15 22.74 3.50
C HIS A 112 -6.46 21.38 3.21
N THR A 113 -6.84 20.31 3.90
CA THR A 113 -6.30 18.96 3.65
C THR A 113 -7.28 18.11 2.85
N ASN A 114 -6.80 17.50 1.77
CA ASN A 114 -7.47 16.39 1.09
C ASN A 114 -6.61 15.13 1.25
N ILE A 115 -7.07 14.18 2.08
CA ILE A 115 -6.29 12.97 2.37
C ILE A 115 -6.06 12.12 1.12
N PHE A 116 -7.04 12.06 0.21
CA PHE A 116 -7.00 11.22 -0.99
C PHE A 116 -5.96 11.73 -2.01
N LEU A 117 -5.72 13.05 -2.04
CA LEU A 117 -4.64 13.66 -2.82
C LEU A 117 -3.28 13.56 -2.14
N SER A 118 -3.26 13.32 -0.83
CA SER A 118 -2.03 13.19 -0.05
C SER A 118 -1.46 11.77 -0.13
N ILE A 119 -2.20 10.78 -0.63
CA ILE A 119 -1.69 9.42 -0.76
C ILE A 119 -0.64 9.37 -1.86
N THR A 120 0.61 9.09 -1.49
CA THR A 120 1.67 8.86 -2.47
C THR A 120 1.70 7.40 -2.89
N PRO A 121 1.80 7.09 -4.19
CA PRO A 121 1.93 5.71 -4.64
C PRO A 121 3.24 5.11 -4.12
N ASP A 122 3.17 3.88 -3.59
CA ASP A 122 4.35 3.12 -3.15
C ASP A 122 4.99 2.39 -4.35
N ILE A 123 5.46 3.19 -5.32
CA ILE A 123 5.88 2.70 -6.64
C ILE A 123 7.03 1.70 -6.51
N LEU A 124 8.03 1.99 -5.67
CA LEU A 124 9.19 1.13 -5.51
C LEU A 124 8.81 -0.24 -4.97
N HIS A 125 7.98 -0.28 -3.92
CA HIS A 125 7.54 -1.54 -3.34
C HIS A 125 6.62 -2.31 -4.29
N GLN A 126 5.68 -1.62 -4.95
CA GLN A 126 4.76 -2.24 -5.90
C GLN A 126 5.48 -2.82 -7.12
N LEU A 127 6.46 -2.10 -7.69
CA LEU A 127 7.26 -2.60 -8.81
C LEU A 127 8.08 -3.82 -8.40
N LEU A 128 8.76 -3.77 -7.25
CA LEU A 128 9.56 -4.90 -6.76
C LEU A 128 8.67 -6.14 -6.52
N GLN A 129 7.51 -5.95 -5.89
CA GLN A 129 6.52 -7.02 -5.68
C GLN A 129 6.01 -7.60 -7.01
N GLY A 130 5.71 -6.73 -7.97
CA GLY A 130 5.27 -7.12 -9.32
C GLY A 130 6.32 -7.96 -10.05
N VAL A 131 7.55 -7.45 -10.14
CA VAL A 131 8.67 -8.13 -10.82
C VAL A 131 8.89 -9.52 -10.25
N VAL A 132 9.03 -9.65 -8.94
CA VAL A 132 9.34 -10.92 -8.30
C VAL A 132 8.16 -11.89 -8.37
N LYS A 133 6.91 -11.42 -8.28
CA LYS A 133 5.72 -12.25 -8.56
C LYS A 133 5.80 -12.89 -9.95
N HIS A 134 6.16 -12.12 -10.96
CA HIS A 134 6.30 -12.63 -12.33
C HIS A 134 7.51 -13.56 -12.48
N VAL A 135 8.66 -13.21 -11.92
CA VAL A 135 9.86 -14.07 -11.91
C VAL A 135 9.53 -15.43 -11.29
N ILE A 136 8.92 -15.48 -10.11
CA ILE A 136 8.51 -16.74 -9.46
C ILE A 136 7.53 -17.50 -10.36
N SER A 137 6.58 -16.82 -11.00
CA SER A 137 5.64 -17.46 -11.94
C SER A 137 6.37 -18.11 -13.12
N TRP A 138 7.35 -17.44 -13.72
CA TRP A 138 8.14 -17.98 -14.82
C TRP A 138 9.02 -19.14 -14.37
N LEU A 139 9.67 -19.04 -13.22
CA LEU A 139 10.49 -20.12 -12.67
C LEU A 139 9.67 -21.39 -12.43
N LYS A 140 8.43 -21.26 -11.91
CA LYS A 140 7.51 -22.38 -11.76
C LYS A 140 7.10 -23.01 -13.10
N GLN A 141 6.96 -22.21 -14.15
CA GLN A 141 6.64 -22.69 -15.49
C GLN A 141 7.82 -23.39 -16.16
N LEU A 142 9.03 -22.84 -15.99
CA LEU A 142 10.26 -23.35 -16.63
C LEU A 142 10.76 -24.63 -15.96
N PHE A 143 10.87 -24.63 -14.63
CA PHE A 143 11.52 -25.72 -13.88
C PHE A 143 10.53 -26.66 -13.19
N GLY A 144 9.25 -26.29 -13.18
CA GLY A 144 8.22 -27.02 -12.44
C GLY A 144 8.20 -26.65 -10.95
N PRO A 145 7.01 -26.56 -10.34
CA PRO A 145 6.86 -26.18 -8.93
C PRO A 145 7.53 -27.19 -7.97
N GLN A 146 7.54 -28.48 -8.33
CA GLN A 146 8.12 -29.54 -7.50
C GLN A 146 9.62 -29.37 -7.29
N GLU A 147 10.37 -29.00 -8.34
CA GLU A 147 11.82 -28.80 -8.25
C GLU A 147 12.15 -27.54 -7.44
N ILE A 148 11.44 -26.44 -7.70
CA ILE A 148 11.60 -25.19 -6.93
C ILE A 148 11.35 -25.44 -5.44
N ASP A 149 10.27 -26.14 -5.09
CA ASP A 149 9.93 -26.43 -3.70
C ASP A 149 10.90 -27.45 -3.07
N ALA A 150 11.43 -28.40 -3.84
CA ALA A 150 12.47 -29.32 -3.37
C ALA A 150 13.77 -28.60 -3.04
N ARG A 151 14.16 -27.59 -3.81
CA ARG A 151 15.35 -26.79 -3.54
C ARG A 151 15.17 -25.81 -2.39
N CYS A 152 13.99 -25.19 -2.25
CA CYS A 152 13.65 -24.40 -1.06
C CYS A 152 13.81 -25.22 0.23
N ARG A 153 13.42 -26.51 0.22
CA ARG A 153 13.58 -27.44 1.34
C ARG A 153 15.03 -27.82 1.65
N ARG A 154 15.93 -27.71 0.68
CA ARG A 154 17.36 -28.07 0.80
C ARG A 154 18.24 -26.88 1.19
N LEU A 155 17.67 -25.68 1.32
CA LEU A 155 18.41 -24.51 1.76
C LEU A 155 19.03 -24.79 3.14
N PRO A 156 20.35 -24.55 3.31
CA PRO A 156 20.99 -24.73 4.60
C PRO A 156 20.38 -23.76 5.62
N PRO A 157 20.19 -24.17 6.88
CA PRO A 157 19.72 -23.28 7.92
C PRO A 157 20.62 -22.05 8.05
N ASN A 158 20.01 -20.86 8.01
CA ASN A 158 20.70 -19.59 8.16
C ASN A 158 19.88 -18.70 9.11
N HIS A 159 20.55 -18.00 10.02
CA HIS A 159 19.93 -17.04 10.93
C HIS A 159 19.25 -15.87 10.20
N GLN A 160 19.64 -15.59 8.95
CA GLN A 160 19.13 -14.48 8.15
C GLN A 160 17.97 -14.87 7.21
N ILE A 161 17.80 -16.18 6.94
CA ILE A 161 16.87 -16.66 5.92
C ILE A 161 15.80 -17.56 6.53
N HIS A 162 14.54 -17.27 6.26
CA HIS A 162 13.43 -18.12 6.64
C HIS A 162 13.38 -19.37 5.76
N LEU A 163 13.34 -20.55 6.37
CA LEU A 163 13.27 -21.83 5.65
C LEU A 163 11.83 -22.12 5.20
N PHE A 164 11.60 -22.12 3.89
CA PHE A 164 10.32 -22.49 3.28
C PHE A 164 10.23 -24.00 3.11
N LEU A 165 10.05 -24.74 4.22
CA LEU A 165 9.98 -26.21 4.23
C LEU A 165 8.79 -26.77 3.42
N GLY A 166 7.71 -25.99 3.26
CA GLY A 166 6.60 -26.32 2.38
C GLY A 166 6.80 -25.90 0.91
N GLY A 167 7.95 -25.30 0.59
CA GLY A 167 8.17 -24.63 -0.69
C GLY A 167 7.53 -23.25 -0.77
N ILE A 168 7.63 -22.64 -1.95
CA ILE A 168 7.08 -21.31 -2.24
C ILE A 168 5.93 -21.37 -3.26
N SER A 169 5.72 -22.51 -3.91
CA SER A 169 4.78 -22.61 -5.03
C SER A 169 3.32 -22.45 -4.65
N HIS A 170 2.95 -22.81 -3.42
CA HIS A 170 1.58 -22.72 -2.89
C HIS A 170 1.23 -21.37 -2.24
N LEU A 171 2.20 -20.47 -2.11
CA LEU A 171 1.98 -19.18 -1.44
C LEU A 171 1.12 -18.26 -2.31
N SER A 172 -0.07 -17.93 -1.83
CA SER A 172 -1.03 -17.05 -2.52
C SER A 172 -1.13 -15.64 -1.90
N ARG A 173 -0.62 -15.46 -0.66
CA ARG A 173 -0.69 -14.21 0.11
C ARG A 173 0.66 -13.91 0.77
N ILE A 174 1.66 -13.70 -0.07
CA ILE A 174 3.04 -13.42 0.35
C ILE A 174 3.11 -12.02 0.96
N THR A 175 3.57 -11.93 2.20
CA THR A 175 3.86 -10.68 2.90
C THR A 175 5.13 -10.01 2.34
N GLY A 176 5.31 -8.71 2.56
CA GLY A 176 6.53 -8.00 2.15
C GLY A 176 7.81 -8.61 2.73
N THR A 177 7.75 -9.14 3.95
CA THR A 177 8.88 -9.83 4.58
C THR A 177 9.20 -11.15 3.90
N GLU A 178 8.20 -12.00 3.65
CA GLU A 178 8.40 -13.25 2.92
C GLU A 178 8.92 -12.99 1.51
N HIS A 179 8.46 -11.92 0.87
CA HIS A 179 8.94 -11.51 -0.43
C HIS A 179 10.43 -11.15 -0.43
N ALA A 180 10.86 -10.32 0.54
CA ALA A 180 12.26 -9.97 0.71
C ALA A 180 13.12 -11.21 0.99
N GLN A 181 12.61 -12.15 1.78
CA GLN A 181 13.26 -13.43 2.08
C GLN A 181 13.43 -14.28 0.82
N ILE A 182 12.38 -14.42 0.00
CA ILE A 182 12.46 -15.15 -1.27
C ILE A 182 13.51 -14.53 -2.21
N CYS A 183 13.55 -13.19 -2.30
CA CYS A 183 14.53 -12.49 -3.13
C CYS A 183 15.99 -12.80 -2.73
N GLN A 184 16.26 -13.10 -1.46
CA GLN A 184 17.62 -13.38 -0.98
C GLN A 184 18.16 -14.73 -1.46
N PHE A 185 17.30 -15.76 -1.58
CA PHE A 185 17.74 -17.11 -1.96
C PHE A 185 17.30 -17.56 -3.35
N ILE A 186 16.43 -16.82 -4.04
CA ILE A 186 15.87 -17.24 -5.35
C ILE A 186 16.97 -17.55 -6.35
N LEU A 187 18.05 -16.75 -6.40
CA LEU A 187 19.18 -16.98 -7.30
C LEU A 187 19.93 -18.28 -6.93
N GLY A 188 20.13 -18.52 -5.64
CA GLY A 188 20.84 -19.70 -5.15
C GLY A 188 20.13 -21.00 -5.46
N ILE A 189 18.79 -21.00 -5.52
CA ILE A 189 18.04 -22.22 -5.88
C ILE A 189 18.03 -22.46 -7.40
N ILE A 190 18.19 -21.44 -8.25
CA ILE A 190 18.10 -21.59 -9.72
C ILE A 190 19.43 -21.77 -10.44
N ILE A 191 20.55 -21.35 -9.84
CA ILE A 191 21.85 -21.25 -10.55
C ILE A 191 22.32 -22.55 -11.20
N ASP A 192 22.04 -23.69 -10.56
CA ASP A 192 22.43 -25.03 -11.04
C ASP A 192 21.22 -25.86 -11.51
N ILE A 193 20.12 -25.23 -11.94
CA ILE A 193 18.99 -25.99 -12.53
C ILE A 193 19.27 -26.20 -14.02
N PRO A 194 19.38 -27.45 -14.50
CA PRO A 194 19.48 -27.71 -15.93
C PRO A 194 18.19 -27.25 -16.63
N LEU A 195 18.32 -26.54 -17.75
CA LEU A 195 17.16 -26.15 -18.53
C LEU A 195 16.43 -27.39 -19.07
N PRO A 196 15.10 -27.34 -19.22
CA PRO A 196 14.34 -28.39 -19.87
C PRO A 196 14.94 -28.72 -21.26
N ASN A 197 14.93 -30.00 -21.64
CA ASN A 197 15.44 -30.50 -22.91
C ASN A 197 16.97 -30.44 -23.10
N GLY A 198 17.75 -30.32 -22.02
CA GLY A 198 19.21 -30.41 -22.10
C GLY A 198 19.88 -29.21 -22.76
N GLN A 199 19.19 -28.06 -22.82
CA GLN A 199 19.80 -26.81 -23.26
C GLN A 199 20.82 -26.36 -22.20
N SER A 200 22.08 -26.26 -22.58
CA SER A 200 23.14 -25.79 -21.68
C SER A 200 23.11 -24.26 -21.63
N SER A 201 23.20 -23.70 -20.42
CA SER A 201 23.52 -22.30 -20.20
C SER A 201 24.98 -22.07 -20.60
N GLN A 202 25.20 -21.63 -21.84
CA GLN A 202 26.51 -21.16 -22.29
C GLN A 202 26.92 -19.89 -21.55
#